data_AF-A0A392R2L6-F1
#
_entry.id   AF-A0A392R2L6-F1
#
_cell.length_a   1.000
_cell.length_b   1.000
_cell.length_c   1.000
_cell.angle_alpha   90.00
_cell.angle_beta   90.00
_cell.angle_gamma   90.00
#
_symmetry.space_group_name_H-M   'P 1'
#
loop_
_entity.id
_entity.type
_entity.pdbx_description
1 polymer ?
#
loop_
_entity_poly.entity_id
_entity_poly.type
_entity_poly.pdbx_seq_one_letter_code
_entity_poly.pdbx_strand_id
1 'polypeptide(L)' 'MGASPDAGQLMALLLKLLNAKKTIEVGVFTGYSLLLTALNIPHDGK' A
#
# COMPACT_ATOMS: atom_id res chain seq x y z
N MET A 1 7.50 -4.88 -15.31
CA MET A 1 7.69 -5.31 -13.90
C MET A 1 7.04 -4.26 -13.00
N GLY A 2 5.78 -4.46 -12.65
CA GLY A 2 5.04 -3.63 -11.69
C GLY A 2 4.15 -4.55 -10.87
N ALA A 3 3.71 -4.12 -9.70
CA ALA A 3 2.76 -4.91 -8.92
C ALA A 3 1.50 -5.14 -9.76
N SER A 4 1.03 -6.40 -9.81
CA SER A 4 -0.21 -6.71 -10.53
C SER A 4 -1.40 -6.03 -9.85
N PRO A 5 -2.45 -5.64 -10.60
CA PRO A 5 -3.65 -5.03 -10.03
C PRO A 5 -4.27 -5.87 -8.90
N ASP A 6 -4.32 -7.19 -9.07
CA ASP A 6 -4.87 -8.12 -8.07
C ASP A 6 -4.06 -8.14 -6.77
N ALA A 7 -2.72 -8.10 -6.88
CA ALA A 7 -1.85 -8.01 -5.71
C ALA A 7 -2.04 -6.67 -4.97
N GLY A 8 -2.20 -5.56 -5.70
CA GLY A 8 -2.52 -4.26 -5.14
C GLY A 8 -3.87 -4.24 -4.41
N GLN A 9 -4.90 -4.87 -4.98
CA GLN A 9 -6.22 -4.95 -4.35
C GLN A 9 -6.18 -5.75 -3.05
N LEU A 10 -5.47 -6.88 -3.02
CA LEU A 10 -5.25 -7.64 -1.79
C LEU A 10 -4.50 -6.82 -0.74
N MET A 11 -3.47 -6.07 -1.14
CA MET A 11 -2.69 -5.23 -0.24
C MET A 11 -3.55 -4.12 0.37
N ALA A 12 -4.40 -3.47 -0.42
CA ALA A 12 -5.36 -2.47 0.05
C ALA A 12 -6.36 -3.06 1.06
N LEU A 13 -6.83 -4.29 0.84
CA LEU A 13 -7.69 -4.99 1.79
C LEU A 13 -6.98 -5.23 3.13
N LEU A 14 -5.73 -5.72 3.08
CA LEU A 14 -4.93 -5.99 4.28
C LEU A 14 -4.66 -4.71 5.08
N LEU A 15 -4.31 -3.60 4.42
CA LEU A 15 -4.07 -2.31 5.08
C LEU A 15 -5.30 -1.84 5.86
N LYS A 16 -6.50 -2.01 5.29
CA LYS A 16 -7.77 -1.65 5.94
C LYS A 16 -8.09 -2.56 7.12
N LEU A 17 -7.97 -3.88 6.94
CA LEU A 17 -8.27 -4.85 7.99
C LEU A 17 -7.33 -4.70 9.20
N LEU A 18 -6.07 -4.36 8.95
CA LEU A 18 -5.07 -4.16 9.99
C LEU A 18 -5.10 -2.75 10.61
N ASN A 19 -5.96 -1.84 10.12
CA ASN A 19 -5.93 -0.41 10.47
C ASN A 19 -4.51 0.17 10.41
N ALA A 20 -3.81 -0.13 9.31
CA ALA A 20 -2.40 0.22 9.16
C ALA A 20 -2.20 1.74 9.22
N LYS A 21 -1.31 2.18 10.12
CA LYS A 21 -0.89 3.59 10.26
C LYS A 21 0.59 3.83 9.99
N LYS A 22 1.42 2.80 10.12
CA LYS A 22 2.86 2.90 9.87
C LYS A 22 3.29 1.74 8.99
N THR A 23 3.76 2.04 7.80
CA THR A 23 4.10 1.05 6.78
C THR A 23 5.54 1.27 6.30
N ILE A 24 6.20 0.19 5.89
CA ILE A 24 7.54 0.27 5.28
C ILE A 24 7.46 -0.54 3.99
N GLU A 25 7.74 0.12 2.87
CA GLU A 25 7.81 -0.54 1.57
C GLU A 25 9.27 -0.64 1.13
N VAL A 26 9.77 -1.86 0.95
CA VAL A 26 11.13 -2.13 0.49
C VAL A 26 11.08 -2.52 -0.99
N GLY A 27 11.62 -1.65 -1.85
CA GLY A 27 11.63 -1.84 -3.31
C GLY A 27 10.42 -1.18 -3.98
N VAL A 28 10.55 0.11 -4.32
CA VAL A 28 9.43 0.96 -4.75
C VAL A 28 9.25 1.02 -6.28
N PHE A 29 10.22 0.57 -7.07
CA PHE A 29 10.26 0.72 -8.54
C PHE A 29 9.68 2.06 -9.04
N THR A 30 8.51 2.06 -9.68
CA THR A 30 7.81 3.26 -10.19
C THR A 30 6.81 3.88 -9.21
N GLY A 31 6.61 3.29 -8.03
CA GLY A 31 5.80 3.85 -6.95
C GLY A 31 4.31 3.50 -6.97
N TYR A 32 3.86 2.59 -7.84
CA TYR A 32 2.45 2.17 -7.88
C TYR A 32 1.98 1.56 -6.55
N SER A 33 2.75 0.62 -5.99
CA SER A 33 2.46 0.00 -4.70
C SER A 33 2.52 1.00 -3.56
N LEU A 34 3.49 1.92 -3.59
CA LEU A 34 3.62 2.98 -2.60
C LEU A 34 2.43 3.94 -2.61
N LEU A 35 1.98 4.37 -3.80
CA LEU A 35 0.80 5.22 -3.94
C LEU A 35 -0.46 4.50 -3.45
N LEU A 36 -0.62 3.22 -3.81
CA LEU A 36 -1.73 2.41 -3.36
C LEU A 36 -1.74 2.28 -1.82
N THR A 37 -0.58 2.08 -1.20
CA THR A 37 -0.45 2.06 0.26
C THR A 37 -0.85 3.41 0.87
N ALA A 38 -0.32 4.52 0.35
CA ALA A 38 -0.61 5.86 0.83
C ALA A 38 -2.10 6.23 0.76
N LEU A 39 -2.81 5.80 -0.28
CA LEU A 39 -4.24 6.05 -0.46
C LEU A 39 -5.14 5.22 0.47
N ASN A 40 -4.62 4.15 1.07
CA ASN A 40 -5.39 3.23 1.91
C ASN A 40 -5.06 3.31 3.41
N ILE A 41 -4.05 4.10 3.80
CA ILE A 41 -3.77 4.42 5.20
C ILE A 41 -4.40 5.78 5.59
N PRO A 42 -4.58 6.06 6.88
CA PRO A 42 -5.07 7.37 7.35
C PRO A 42 -4.18 8.53 6.90
N HIS A 43 -4.74 9.74 6.82
CA HIS A 43 -3.98 10.95 6.44
C HIS A 43 -2.83 11.27 7.40
N ASP A 44 -2.88 10.80 8.65
CA ASP A 44 -1.80 10.90 9.63
C ASP A 44 -0.83 9.70 9.61
N GLY A 45 -0.98 8.81 8.61
CA GLY A 45 -0.15 7.62 8.41
C GLY A 45 1.29 7.93 7.98
N LYS A 46 2.18 6.97 8.20
CA LYS A 46 3.63 7.08 8.01
C LYS A 46 4.22 5.91 7.24
#